data_AF-A0A2V4CZ65-F1
#
_entry.id   AF-A0A2V4CZ65-F1
#
_cell.length_a   1.000
_cell.length_b   1.000
_cell.length_c   1.000
_cell.angle_alpha   90.00
_cell.angle_beta   90.00
_cell.angle_gamma   90.00
#
_symmetry.space_group_name_H-M   'P 1'
#
loop_
_entity.id
_entity.type
_entity.pdbx_description
1 polymer ?
#
loop_
_entity_poly.entity_id
_entity_poly.type
_entity_poly.pdbx_seq_one_letter_code
_entity_poly.pdbx_strand_id
1 'polypeptide(L)'
;MSDYNPFGARREFTLGDGSGATFAAISALEEGGHCDLAKLPFTIRILLEAALRRCDGFLVTEDDVIRIAGWQAKAVREEIPFTPSRVLLQDFTGVPAVVDIAAL
;
A
#
# COMPACT_ATOMS: atom_id res chain seq x y z
N MET A 1 1.39 14.14 -6.54
CA MET A 1 0.71 12.87 -6.21
C MET A 1 -0.21 12.58 -7.36
N SER A 2 -0.04 11.44 -8.04
CA SER A 2 -0.92 11.07 -9.15
C SER A 2 -2.36 11.01 -8.64
N ASP A 3 -3.30 11.59 -9.38
CA ASP A 3 -4.74 11.52 -9.06
C ASP A 3 -5.35 10.17 -9.45
N TYR A 4 -4.49 9.22 -9.80
CA TYR A 4 -4.85 7.84 -10.12
C TYR A 4 -5.52 7.16 -8.92
N ASN A 5 -6.78 6.80 -9.08
CA ASN A 5 -7.62 6.18 -8.06
C ASN A 5 -8.58 5.17 -8.70
N PRO A 6 -8.07 4.07 -9.26
CA PRO A 6 -8.88 3.12 -10.05
C PRO A 6 -9.97 2.44 -9.24
N PHE A 7 -9.75 2.26 -7.93
CA PHE A 7 -10.70 1.60 -7.02
C PHE A 7 -11.61 2.58 -6.27
N GLY A 8 -11.52 3.89 -6.54
CA GLY A 8 -12.32 4.88 -5.82
C GLY A 8 -12.11 4.83 -4.30
N ALA A 9 -10.91 4.52 -3.83
CA ALA A 9 -10.65 4.15 -2.44
C ALA A 9 -10.38 5.33 -1.49
N ARG A 10 -10.16 6.54 -2.00
CA ARG A 10 -9.94 7.72 -1.14
C ARG A 10 -11.22 8.06 -0.36
N ARG A 11 -11.10 8.23 0.95
CA ARG A 11 -12.15 8.68 1.86
C ARG A 11 -11.61 9.79 2.74
N GLU A 12 -12.51 10.61 3.26
CA GLU A 12 -12.20 11.73 4.15
C GLU A 12 -12.62 11.43 5.59
N PHE A 13 -11.90 11.98 6.55
CA PHE A 13 -12.28 11.99 7.96
C PHE A 13 -11.89 13.31 8.61
N THR A 14 -12.60 13.67 9.67
CA THR A 14 -12.32 14.88 10.46
C THR A 14 -11.38 14.56 11.60
N LEU A 15 -10.31 15.34 11.73
CA LEU A 15 -9.37 15.30 12.84
C LEU A 15 -9.95 15.98 14.08
N GLY A 16 -9.36 15.74 15.25
CA GLY A 16 -9.83 16.31 16.52
C GLY A 16 -9.76 17.84 16.59
N ASP A 17 -8.99 18.48 15.71
CA ASP A 17 -8.88 19.93 15.58
C ASP A 17 -9.86 20.55 14.57
N GLY A 18 -10.73 19.73 13.97
CA GLY A 18 -11.70 20.14 12.96
C GLY A 18 -11.15 20.20 11.53
N SER A 19 -9.87 19.91 11.31
CA SER A 19 -9.30 19.82 9.96
C SER A 19 -9.68 18.49 9.28
N GLY A 20 -9.74 18.49 7.94
CA GLY A 20 -10.02 17.30 7.14
C GLY A 20 -8.74 16.57 6.73
N ALA A 21 -8.76 15.24 6.78
CA ALA A 21 -7.70 14.39 6.28
C ALA A 21 -8.25 13.27 5.39
N THR A 22 -7.42 12.73 4.51
CA THR A 22 -7.79 11.63 3.61
C THR A 22 -7.05 10.34 3.95
N PHE A 23 -7.66 9.20 3.63
CA PHE A 23 -7.04 7.88 3.73
C PHE A 23 -7.51 6.97 2.59
N ALA A 24 -6.73 5.91 2.33
CA ALA A 24 -7.11 4.86 1.40
C ALA A 24 -7.94 3.81 2.13
N ALA A 25 -9.24 3.79 1.89
CA ALA A 25 -10.16 2.83 2.46
C ALA A 25 -10.09 1.51 1.70
N ILE A 26 -9.48 0.50 2.33
CA ILE A 26 -9.46 -0.88 1.80
C ILE A 26 -10.87 -1.48 1.70
N SER A 27 -11.88 -0.91 2.38
CA SER A 27 -13.29 -1.30 2.23
C SER A 27 -13.79 -1.13 0.79
N ALA A 28 -13.23 -0.19 0.03
CA ALA A 28 -13.58 0.00 -1.37
C ALA A 28 -13.30 -1.26 -2.22
N LEU A 29 -12.32 -2.08 -1.83
CA LEU A 29 -12.04 -3.36 -2.50
C LEU A 29 -13.06 -4.45 -2.15
N GLU A 30 -13.61 -4.41 -0.94
CA GLU A 30 -14.71 -5.30 -0.53
C GLU A 30 -16.04 -4.88 -1.19
N GLU A 31 -16.32 -3.57 -1.21
CA GLU A 31 -17.45 -2.96 -1.94
C GLU A 31 -17.40 -3.30 -3.44
N GLY A 32 -16.20 -3.31 -4.03
CA GLY A 32 -15.94 -3.72 -5.41
C GLY A 32 -15.92 -5.23 -5.66
N GLY A 33 -16.08 -6.07 -4.61
CA GLY A 33 -16.11 -7.53 -4.73
C GLY A 33 -14.75 -8.19 -5.00
N HIS A 34 -13.64 -7.49 -4.76
CA HIS A 34 -12.29 -7.99 -5.00
C HIS A 34 -11.74 -8.86 -3.85
N CYS A 35 -12.27 -8.72 -2.64
CA CYS A 35 -11.87 -9.54 -1.49
C CYS A 35 -12.92 -9.56 -0.38
N ASP A 36 -12.74 -10.49 0.56
CA ASP A 36 -13.42 -10.52 1.86
C ASP A 36 -12.40 -10.11 2.93
N LEU A 37 -12.52 -8.88 3.45
CA LEU A 37 -11.54 -8.32 4.38
C LEU A 37 -11.49 -9.13 5.68
N ALA A 38 -12.62 -9.71 6.11
CA ALA A 38 -12.71 -10.48 7.34
C ALA A 38 -11.81 -11.73 7.30
N LYS A 39 -11.61 -12.32 6.11
CA LYS A 39 -10.75 -13.51 5.92
C LYS A 39 -9.27 -13.19 5.78
N LEU A 40 -8.91 -11.94 5.48
CA LEU A 40 -7.52 -11.54 5.34
C LEU A 40 -6.83 -11.34 6.70
N PRO A 41 -5.65 -11.93 6.94
CA PRO A 41 -4.84 -11.62 8.11
C PRO A 41 -4.51 -10.13 8.17
N PHE A 42 -4.41 -9.59 9.39
CA PHE A 42 -4.08 -8.16 9.59
C PHE A 42 -2.80 -7.72 8.87
N THR A 43 -1.78 -8.58 8.83
CA THR A 43 -0.54 -8.31 8.11
C THR A 43 -0.74 -8.12 6.61
N ILE A 44 -1.65 -8.91 5.99
CA ILE A 44 -2.00 -8.78 4.58
C ILE A 44 -2.79 -7.50 4.33
N ARG A 45 -3.67 -7.10 5.27
CA ARG A 45 -4.42 -5.83 5.16
C ARG A 45 -3.47 -4.61 5.14
N ILE A 46 -2.34 -4.66 5.85
CA ILE A 46 -1.32 -3.60 5.83
C ILE A 46 -0.65 -3.53 4.45
N LEU A 47 -0.28 -4.68 3.88
CA LEU A 47 0.31 -4.74 2.53
C LEU A 47 -0.69 -4.25 1.47
N LEU A 48 -1.95 -4.65 1.62
CA LEU A 48 -3.04 -4.25 0.74
C LEU A 48 -3.28 -2.74 0.76
N GLU A 49 -3.32 -2.12 1.94
CA GLU A 49 -3.43 -0.66 2.08
C GLU A 49 -2.25 0.04 1.39
N ALA A 50 -1.03 -0.44 1.62
CA ALA A 50 0.17 0.17 1.07
C ALA A 50 0.16 0.12 -0.47
N ALA A 51 -0.23 -1.02 -1.05
CA ALA A 51 -0.39 -1.18 -2.50
C ALA A 51 -1.52 -0.30 -3.03
N LEU A 52 -2.70 -0.31 -2.39
CA LEU A 52 -3.86 0.50 -2.79
C LEU A 52 -3.55 2.01 -2.78
N ARG A 53 -2.85 2.49 -1.76
CA ARG A 53 -2.45 3.91 -1.63
C ARG A 53 -1.36 4.32 -2.61
N ARG A 54 -0.55 3.37 -3.10
CA ARG A 54 0.56 3.61 -4.03
C ARG A 54 0.28 3.17 -5.47
N CYS A 55 -0.92 2.66 -5.74
CA CYS A 55 -1.34 2.27 -7.08
C CYS A 55 -1.23 3.47 -8.03
N ASP A 56 -0.35 3.36 -9.00
CA ASP A 56 -0.02 4.41 -9.96
C ASP A 56 -0.06 3.93 -11.42
N GLY A 57 -0.37 2.64 -11.62
CA GLY A 57 -0.44 2.00 -12.94
C GLY A 57 0.93 1.66 -13.54
N PHE A 58 2.03 1.92 -12.82
CA PHE A 58 3.39 1.67 -13.31
C PHE A 58 4.23 0.86 -12.31
N LEU A 59 4.55 1.42 -11.14
CA LEU A 59 5.30 0.72 -10.09
C LEU A 59 4.39 -0.20 -9.27
N VAL A 60 3.15 0.23 -9.08
CA VAL A 60 2.11 -0.58 -8.45
C VAL A 60 0.90 -0.58 -9.36
N THR A 61 0.60 -1.74 -9.94
CA THR A 61 -0.50 -1.92 -10.88
C THR A 61 -1.79 -2.30 -10.15
N GLU A 62 -2.92 -2.19 -10.85
CA GLU A 62 -4.22 -2.67 -10.37
C GLU A 62 -4.19 -4.18 -10.13
N ASP A 63 -3.51 -4.92 -11.00
CA ASP A 63 -3.33 -6.36 -10.88
C ASP A 63 -2.58 -6.72 -9.60
N ASP A 64 -1.59 -5.92 -9.18
CA ASP A 64 -0.89 -6.13 -7.91
C ASP A 64 -1.81 -5.96 -6.71
N VAL A 65 -2.69 -4.96 -6.73
CA VAL A 65 -3.68 -4.73 -5.68
C VAL A 65 -4.67 -5.90 -5.62
N ILE A 66 -5.20 -6.34 -6.77
CA ILE A 66 -6.12 -7.48 -6.86
C ILE A 66 -5.43 -8.78 -6.40
N ARG A 67 -4.16 -8.99 -6.76
CA ARG A 67 -3.38 -10.16 -6.34
C ARG A 67 -3.22 -10.22 -4.82
N ILE A 68 -2.91 -9.09 -4.17
CA ILE A 68 -2.80 -9.02 -2.70
C ILE A 68 -4.18 -9.20 -2.05
N ALA A 69 -5.24 -8.62 -2.64
CA ALA A 69 -6.61 -8.76 -2.17
C ALA A 69 -7.10 -10.22 -2.21
N GLY A 70 -6.68 -10.97 -3.24
CA GLY A 70 -6.95 -12.39 -3.44
C GLY A 70 -6.04 -13.35 -2.69
N TRP A 71 -5.28 -12.88 -1.69
CA TRP A 71 -4.30 -13.70 -0.97
C TRP A 71 -4.91 -14.99 -0.37
N GLN A 72 -4.18 -16.10 -0.50
CA GLN A 72 -4.54 -17.39 0.10
C GLN A 72 -3.30 -18.07 0.70
N ALA A 73 -3.47 -18.71 1.85
CA ALA A 73 -2.35 -19.35 2.58
C ALA A 73 -1.64 -20.46 1.79
N LYS A 74 -2.38 -21.19 0.94
CA LYS A 74 -1.91 -22.35 0.16
C LYS A 74 -1.71 -22.05 -1.34
N ALA A 75 -1.87 -20.80 -1.77
CA ALA A 75 -1.61 -20.44 -3.16
C ALA A 75 -0.12 -20.51 -3.50
N VAL A 76 0.17 -20.63 -4.79
CA VAL A 76 1.52 -20.42 -5.34
C VAL A 76 1.98 -19.02 -4.97
N ARG A 77 3.24 -18.89 -4.54
CA ARG A 77 3.81 -17.62 -4.12
C ARG A 77 4.25 -16.84 -5.35
N GLU A 78 3.79 -15.60 -5.43
CA GLU A 78 4.18 -14.63 -6.45
C GLU A 78 4.80 -13.42 -5.78
N GLU A 79 5.60 -12.68 -6.54
CA GLU A 79 6.16 -11.40 -6.08
C GLU A 79 5.06 -10.35 -5.97
N ILE A 80 5.22 -9.45 -5.00
CA ILE A 80 4.31 -8.33 -4.78
C ILE A 80 5.14 -7.06 -4.57
N PRO A 81 4.69 -5.90 -5.08
CA PRO A 81 5.33 -4.64 -4.75
C PRO A 81 5.04 -4.28 -3.29
N PHE A 82 6.06 -3.76 -2.60
CA PHE A 82 5.89 -3.23 -1.25
C PHE A 82 6.65 -1.92 -1.10
N THR A 83 5.91 -0.84 -0.83
CA THR A 83 6.48 0.48 -0.57
C THR A 83 6.38 0.80 0.92
N PRO A 84 7.45 0.61 1.71
CA PRO A 84 7.42 0.94 3.13
C PRO A 84 7.20 2.44 3.36
N SER A 85 6.62 2.79 4.51
CA SER A 85 6.36 4.19 4.88
C SER A 85 7.62 4.94 5.35
N ARG A 86 8.64 4.21 5.81
CA ARG A 86 9.92 4.75 6.31
C ARG A 86 11.01 3.69 6.25
N VAL A 87 12.25 4.14 6.20
CA VAL A 87 13.46 3.31 6.30
C VAL A 87 14.22 3.75 7.56
N LEU A 88 14.68 2.79 8.35
CA LEU A 88 15.55 3.03 9.49
C LEU A 88 16.91 2.39 9.19
N LEU A 89 17.97 3.19 9.26
CA LEU A 89 19.34 2.77 8.96
C LEU A 89 20.11 2.66 10.27
N GLN A 90 20.85 1.56 10.45
CA GLN A 90 21.81 1.43 11.55
C GLN A 90 23.12 2.14 11.18
N ASP A 91 23.80 2.68 12.19
CA ASP A 91 25.00 3.54 12.12
C ASP A 91 25.94 3.28 10.92
N PHE A 92 26.42 2.06 10.70
CA PHE A 92 27.36 1.78 9.60
C PHE A 92 26.70 1.25 8.33
N THR A 93 25.50 0.69 8.44
CA THR A 93 24.73 0.18 7.28
C THR A 93 24.17 1.29 6.40
N GLY A 94 24.00 2.50 6.95
CA GLY A 94 23.51 3.66 6.20
C GLY A 94 24.57 4.40 5.40
N VAL A 95 25.87 4.22 5.70
CA VAL A 95 26.95 4.98 5.07
C VAL A 95 26.97 4.78 3.55
N PRO A 96 26.92 3.56 2.98
CA PRO A 96 26.89 3.38 1.53
C PRO A 96 25.67 4.04 0.88
N ALA A 97 24.49 3.91 1.48
CA ALA A 97 23.25 4.51 0.95
C ALA A 97 23.32 6.05 0.91
N VAL A 98 23.93 6.68 1.93
CA VAL A 98 24.10 8.14 1.95
C VAL A 98 25.15 8.60 0.93
N VAL A 99 26.24 7.83 0.76
CA VAL A 99 27.26 8.11 -0.27
C VAL A 99 26.65 8.01 -1.67
N ASP A 100 25.84 6.99 -1.93
CA ASP A 100 25.13 6.84 -3.21
C ASP A 100 24.21 8.03 -3.47
N ILE A 101 23.41 8.46 -2.48
CA ILE A 101 22.55 9.64 -2.61
C ILE A 101 23.37 10.91 -2.90
N ALA A 102 24.56 11.06 -2.30
CA ALA A 102 25.42 12.22 -2.53
C ALA A 102 26.11 12.20 -3.90
N ALA A 103 26.21 11.03 -4.55
CA ALA A 103 26.83 10.87 -5.87
C ALA A 103 25.84 11.03 -7.04
N LEU A 104 24.53 10.96 -6.78
CA LEU A 104 23.44 11.16 -7.74
C LEU A 104 23.22 12.65 -8.07
#